data_AF-A0A7X6S1Y5-F1
#
_entry.id   AF-A0A7X6S1Y5-F1
#
_cell.length_a   1.000
_cell.length_b   1.000
_cell.length_c   1.000
_cell.angle_alpha   90.00
_cell.angle_beta   90.00
_cell.angle_gamma   90.00
#
_symmetry.space_group_name_H-M   'P 1'
#
loop_
_entity.id
_entity.type
_entity.pdbx_description
1 polymer ?
#
loop_
_entity_poly.entity_id
_entity_poly.type
_entity_poly.pdbx_seq_one_letter_code
_entity_poly.pdbx_strand_id
1 'polypeptide(L)'
;MNRLKELRRERGLTLKKLSEQIGIPVPTLSNYENSNRETKADTWLRFAEFFEVDVPYLQGLPLTRWLYCPHCGKRQHFENDLENLQGIVRCENCKESFRYSISFMYESEKM
;
A
#
# COMPACT_ATOMS: atom_id res chain seq x y z
N MET A 1 14.19 1.01 3.15
CA MET A 1 13.49 -0.01 3.97
C MET A 1 12.13 -0.22 3.31
N ASN A 2 11.72 -1.47 3.04
CA ASN A 2 10.41 -1.79 2.44
C ASN A 2 9.62 -2.73 3.37
N ARG A 3 8.34 -2.99 3.05
CA ARG A 3 7.41 -3.76 3.90
C ARG A 3 7.22 -5.22 3.47
N LEU A 4 7.98 -5.72 2.50
CA LEU A 4 7.81 -7.09 1.98
C LEU A 4 7.93 -8.15 3.09
N LYS A 5 8.97 -8.03 3.92
CA LYS A 5 9.24 -8.97 5.01
C LYS A 5 8.16 -8.97 6.08
N GLU A 6 7.63 -7.79 6.37
CA GLU A 6 6.55 -7.58 7.34
C GLU A 6 5.26 -8.21 6.82
N LEU A 7 4.80 -7.82 5.63
CA LEU A 7 3.58 -8.36 4.99
C LEU A 7 3.64 -9.87 4.79
N ARG A 8 4.81 -10.41 4.41
CA ARG A 8 5.00 -11.85 4.31
C ARG A 8 4.80 -12.54 5.66
N ARG A 9 5.32 -11.96 6.75
CA ARG A 9 5.21 -12.51 8.11
C ARG A 9 3.80 -12.39 8.66
N GLU A 10 3.11 -11.27 8.43
CA GLU A 10 1.71 -11.08 8.81
C GLU A 10 0.80 -12.13 8.17
N ARG A 11 1.08 -12.50 6.92
CA ARG A 11 0.38 -13.61 6.23
C ARG A 11 0.88 -15.01 6.60
N GLY A 12 1.80 -15.14 7.56
CA GLY A 12 2.34 -16.43 8.00
C GLY A 12 3.12 -17.20 6.93
N LEU A 13 3.66 -16.50 5.91
CA LEU A 13 4.34 -17.12 4.78
C LEU A 13 5.85 -17.27 5.05
N THR A 14 6.41 -18.42 4.68
CA THR A 14 7.87 -18.56 4.54
C THR A 14 8.31 -17.97 3.21
N LEU A 15 9.60 -17.67 3.06
CA LEU A 15 10.15 -17.26 1.76
C LEU A 15 9.89 -18.30 0.67
N LYS A 16 9.93 -19.60 1.02
CA LYS A 16 9.63 -20.70 0.10
C LYS A 16 8.18 -20.66 -0.38
N LYS A 17 7.22 -20.52 0.54
CA LYS A 17 5.80 -20.42 0.17
C LYS A 17 5.51 -19.20 -0.70
N LEU A 18 6.08 -18.04 -0.34
CA LEU A 18 5.94 -16.84 -1.16
C LEU A 18 6.52 -17.08 -2.56
N SER A 19 7.71 -17.69 -2.64
CA SER A 19 8.38 -18.06 -3.90
C SER A 19 7.50 -18.92 -4.80
N GLU A 20 6.85 -19.94 -4.23
CA GLU A 20 5.92 -20.83 -4.95
C GLU A 20 4.69 -20.08 -5.46
N GLN A 21 4.16 -19.13 -4.70
CA GLN A 21 2.95 -18.39 -5.07
C GLN A 21 3.18 -17.33 -6.14
N ILE A 22 4.30 -16.62 -6.09
CA ILE A 22 4.58 -15.53 -7.03
C ILE A 22 5.59 -15.92 -8.12
N GLY A 23 6.18 -17.12 -8.07
CA GLY A 23 7.16 -17.59 -9.05
C GLY A 23 8.49 -16.82 -9.05
N ILE A 24 8.87 -16.19 -7.94
CA ILE A 24 10.17 -15.51 -7.79
C ILE A 24 11.08 -16.37 -6.91
N PRO A 25 12.31 -16.72 -7.33
CA PRO A 25 13.20 -17.58 -6.55
C PRO A 25 13.50 -17.03 -5.15
N VAL A 26 13.56 -17.91 -4.15
CA VAL A 26 13.86 -17.56 -2.75
C VAL A 26 15.07 -16.63 -2.56
N PRO A 27 16.23 -16.84 -3.23
CA PRO A 27 17.36 -15.93 -3.09
C PRO A 27 17.05 -14.50 -3.57
N THR A 28 16.22 -14.39 -4.62
CA THR A 28 15.80 -13.10 -5.17
C THR A 28 14.84 -12.40 -4.20
N LEU A 29 13.89 -13.13 -3.60
CA LEU A 29 13.00 -12.60 -2.57
C LEU A 29 13.76 -12.09 -1.35
N SER A 30 14.74 -12.87 -0.88
CA SER A 30 15.60 -12.46 0.24
C SER A 30 16.34 -11.15 -0.08
N ASN A 31 16.85 -10.99 -1.30
CA ASN A 31 17.49 -9.75 -1.72
C ASN A 31 16.52 -8.57 -1.76
N TYR A 32 15.27 -8.77 -2.22
CA TYR A 32 14.25 -7.73 -2.22
C TYR A 32 13.85 -7.31 -0.80
N GLU A 33 13.61 -8.26 0.12
CA GLU A 33 13.29 -7.95 1.52
C GLU A 33 14.38 -7.14 2.21
N ASN A 34 15.64 -7.40 1.88
CA ASN A 34 16.78 -6.69 2.46
C ASN A 34 17.17 -5.42 1.69
N SER A 35 16.41 -5.03 0.65
CA SER A 35 16.72 -3.89 -0.23
C SER A 35 18.10 -3.97 -0.89
N ASN A 36 18.66 -5.17 -1.06
CA ASN A 36 19.99 -5.42 -1.62
C ASN A 36 20.00 -5.41 -3.16
N ARG A 37 18.84 -5.22 -3.80
CA ARG A 37 18.69 -5.18 -5.24
C ARG A 37 17.59 -4.22 -5.64
N GLU A 38 17.83 -3.44 -6.69
CA GLU A 38 16.80 -2.62 -7.31
C GLU A 38 15.69 -3.51 -7.88
N THR A 39 14.47 -3.26 -7.43
CA THR A 39 13.28 -4.02 -7.83
C THR A 39 12.57 -3.26 -8.92
N LYS A 40 12.29 -3.91 -10.05
CA LYS A 40 11.62 -3.28 -11.18
C LYS A 40 10.17 -2.94 -10.85
N ALA A 41 9.61 -1.95 -11.54
CA ALA A 41 8.23 -1.51 -11.35
C ALA A 41 7.20 -2.65 -11.52
N ASP A 42 7.39 -3.53 -12.52
CA ASP A 42 6.54 -4.70 -12.74
C ASP A 42 6.52 -5.65 -11.54
N THR A 43 7.67 -5.81 -10.89
CA THR A 43 7.82 -6.72 -9.75
C THR A 43 7.16 -6.12 -8.51
N TRP A 44 7.27 -4.81 -8.30
CA TRP A 44 6.53 -4.12 -7.25
C TRP A 44 5.02 -4.25 -7.42
N LEU A 45 4.51 -4.09 -8.64
CA LEU A 45 3.09 -4.23 -8.92
C LEU A 45 2.60 -5.65 -8.58
N ARG A 46 3.34 -6.69 -8.98
CA ARG A 46 2.99 -8.09 -8.66
C ARG A 46 2.92 -8.35 -7.16
N PHE A 47 3.85 -7.79 -6.40
CA PHE A 47 3.80 -7.89 -4.94
C PHE A 47 2.62 -7.12 -4.35
N ALA A 48 2.35 -5.91 -4.84
CA ALA A 48 1.25 -5.07 -4.39
C ALA A 48 -0.10 -5.76 -4.64
N GLU A 49 -0.30 -6.33 -5.82
CA GLU A 49 -1.46 -7.16 -6.17
C GLU A 49 -1.56 -8.40 -5.28
N PHE A 50 -0.46 -9.13 -5.09
CA PHE A 50 -0.46 -10.30 -4.22
C PHE A 50 -0.84 -9.92 -2.79
N PHE A 51 -0.27 -8.85 -2.25
CA PHE A 51 -0.50 -8.38 -0.88
C PHE A 51 -1.76 -7.53 -0.72
N GLU A 52 -2.47 -7.22 -1.80
CA GLU A 52 -3.66 -6.35 -1.83
C GLU A 52 -3.41 -4.98 -1.18
N VAL A 53 -2.23 -4.40 -1.46
CA VAL A 53 -1.80 -3.09 -0.95
C VAL A 53 -1.33 -2.21 -2.09
N ASP A 54 -1.16 -0.92 -1.83
CA ASP A 54 -0.59 -0.01 -2.81
C ASP A 54 0.93 -0.18 -2.95
N VAL A 55 1.48 0.07 -4.15
CA VAL A 55 2.94 0.01 -4.39
C VAL A 55 3.73 0.95 -3.46
N PRO A 56 3.35 2.23 -3.25
CA PRO A 56 4.05 3.08 -2.29
C PRO A 56 4.04 2.50 -0.87
N TYR A 57 2.90 1.97 -0.41
CA TYR A 57 2.79 1.33 0.91
C TYR A 57 3.77 0.16 1.04
N LEU A 58 3.83 -0.70 0.04
CA LEU A 58 4.74 -1.84 0.00
C LEU A 58 6.21 -1.39 0.01
N GLN A 59 6.53 -0.30 -0.69
CA GLN A 59 7.85 0.31 -0.74
C GLN A 59 8.22 1.06 0.57
N GLY A 60 7.27 1.27 1.48
CA GLY A 60 7.46 2.08 2.69
C GLY A 60 7.44 3.60 2.41
N LEU A 61 6.84 4.01 1.30
CA LEU A 61 6.65 5.41 0.91
C LEU A 61 5.27 5.91 1.35
N PRO A 62 5.11 7.18 1.73
CA PRO A 62 3.83 7.74 2.14
C PRO A 62 2.78 7.60 1.03
N LEU A 63 1.53 7.33 1.43
CA LEU A 63 0.42 7.34 0.50
C LEU A 63 -0.02 8.79 0.28
N THR A 64 0.32 9.31 -0.89
CA THR A 64 -0.23 10.57 -1.38
C THR A 64 -1.59 10.29 -2.02
N ARG A 65 -2.64 10.88 -1.46
CA ARG A 65 -3.99 10.74 -2.01
C ARG A 65 -4.64 12.10 -2.22
N TRP A 66 -5.44 12.17 -3.27
CA TRP A 66 -6.31 13.31 -3.53
C TRP A 66 -7.66 13.04 -2.86
N LEU A 67 -8.11 13.98 -2.02
CA LEU A 67 -9.43 13.94 -1.41
C LEU A 67 -10.27 15.11 -1.91
N TYR A 68 -11.52 14.84 -2.22
CA TYR A 68 -12.52 15.87 -2.48
C TYR A 68 -13.19 16.26 -1.17
N CYS A 69 -13.20 17.55 -0.86
CA CYS A 69 -13.93 18.06 0.29
C CYS A 69 -15.44 18.00 0.01
N PRO A 70 -16.25 17.28 0.84
CA PRO A 70 -17.69 17.19 0.63
C PRO A 70 -18.43 18.53 0.85
N HIS A 71 -17.80 19.49 1.54
CA HIS A 71 -18.41 20.79 1.82
C HIS A 71 -18.26 21.79 0.67
N CYS A 72 -17.11 21.80 -0.02
CA CYS A 72 -16.82 22.80 -1.05
C CYS A 72 -16.46 22.22 -2.42
N GLY A 73 -16.39 20.89 -2.56
CA GLY A 73 -16.08 20.19 -3.80
C GLY A 73 -14.63 20.35 -4.28
N LYS A 74 -13.76 21.06 -3.55
CA LYS A 74 -12.37 21.25 -3.93
C LYS A 74 -11.53 20.02 -3.58
N ARG A 75 -10.64 19.66 -4.51
CA ARG A 75 -9.62 18.62 -4.29
C ARG A 75 -8.46 19.21 -3.49
N GLN A 76 -7.91 18.41 -2.60
CA GLN A 76 -6.69 18.75 -1.87
C GLN A 76 -5.80 17.52 -1.74
N HIS A 77 -4.50 17.77 -1.69
CA HIS A 77 -3.49 16.75 -1.49
C HIS A 77 -3.42 16.42 0.00
N PHE A 78 -3.38 15.14 0.34
CA PHE A 78 -3.20 14.71 1.72
C PHE A 78 -2.15 13.61 1.77
N GLU A 79 -1.10 13.88 2.54
CA GLU A 79 -0.12 12.87 2.95
C GLU A 79 -0.68 12.16 4.16
N ASN A 80 -1.00 10.89 3.98
CA ASN A 80 -1.44 10.04 5.06
C ASN A 80 -0.29 9.15 5.52
N ASP A 81 -0.09 9.10 6.83
CA ASP A 81 0.69 8.04 7.45
C ASP A 81 0.01 6.71 7.16
N LEU A 82 0.85 5.73 6.82
CA LEU A 82 0.56 4.45 6.17
C LEU A 82 -0.54 3.59 6.82
N GLU A 83 -1.02 3.94 8.00
CA GLU A 83 -1.92 3.15 8.84
C GLU A 83 -3.35 3.66 8.84
N ASN A 84 -3.61 4.89 8.37
CA ASN A 84 -4.90 5.53 8.61
C ASN A 84 -5.85 5.44 7.40
N LEU A 85 -6.58 4.33 7.33
CA LEU A 85 -7.64 4.12 6.33
C LEU A 85 -8.89 4.97 6.62
N GLN A 86 -9.01 5.56 7.81
CA GLN A 86 -10.12 6.42 8.18
C GLN A 86 -9.65 7.54 9.08
N GLY A 87 -9.85 8.79 8.71
CA GLY A 87 -9.38 9.91 9.53
C GLY A 87 -10.22 11.15 9.37
N ILE A 88 -9.85 12.20 10.11
CA ILE A 88 -10.42 13.53 9.97
C ILE A 88 -9.37 14.41 9.29
N VAL A 89 -9.77 15.07 8.21
CA VAL A 89 -8.91 16.03 7.50
C VAL A 89 -9.58 17.40 7.51
N ARG A 90 -8.80 18.45 7.75
CA ARG A 90 -9.27 19.84 7.66
C ARG A 90 -9.07 20.34 6.23
N CYS A 91 -10.10 20.92 5.63
CA CYS A 91 -9.99 21.44 4.28
C CYS A 91 -9.13 22.71 4.23
N GLU A 92 -8.16 22.78 3.32
CA GLU A 92 -7.34 23.98 3.12
C GLU A 92 -8.15 25.15 2.55
N ASN A 93 -9.21 24.86 1.79
CA ASN A 93 -10.07 25.85 1.14
C ASN A 93 -11.17 26.37 2.09
N CYS A 94 -12.09 25.52 2.54
CA CYS A 94 -13.23 25.95 3.35
C CYS A 94 -13.03 25.83 4.86
N LYS A 95 -11.86 25.34 5.32
CA LYS A 95 -11.50 25.17 6.74
C LYS A 95 -12.38 24.20 7.54
N GLU A 96 -13.38 23.60 6.91
CA GLU A 96 -14.21 22.54 7.49
C GLU A 96 -13.44 21.23 7.63
N SER A 97 -13.69 20.53 8.72
CA SER A 97 -13.16 19.19 8.98
C SER A 97 -14.15 18.14 8.51
N PHE A 98 -13.68 17.16 7.76
CA PHE A 98 -14.51 16.04 7.31
C PHE A 98 -13.81 14.71 7.55
N ARG A 99 -14.61 13.66 7.76
CA ARG A 99 -14.10 12.30 7.87
C ARG A 99 -13.90 11.73 6.48
N TYR A 100 -12.75 11.09 6.26
CA TYR A 100 -12.54 10.23 5.11
C TYR A 100 -12.50 8.78 5.57
N SER A 101 -12.92 7.89 4.68
CA SER A 101 -12.68 6.45 4.78
C SER A 101 -12.20 6.00 3.41
N ILE A 102 -11.01 5.44 3.35
CA ILE A 102 -10.45 4.90 2.12
C ILE A 102 -10.83 3.43 2.08
N SER A 103 -11.77 3.11 1.19
CA SER A 103 -12.01 1.74 0.79
C SER A 103 -10.90 1.34 -0.18
N PHE A 104 -10.16 0.27 0.15
CA PHE A 104 -9.39 -0.41 -0.89
C PHE A 104 -10.40 -1.05 -1.85
N MET A 105 -10.32 -0.75 -3.14
CA MET A 105 -11.14 -1.39 -4.18
C MET A 105 -10.65 -2.83 -4.48
N TYR A 106 -10.40 -3.60 -3.43
CA TYR A 106 -10.14 -5.03 -3.53
C TYR A 106 -11.28 -5.77 -2.82
N GLU A 107 -12.51 -5.50 -3.28
CA GLU A 107 -13.60 -6.45 -3.06
C GLU A 107 -13.27 -7.69 -3.90
N SER A 108 -12.63 -8.66 -3.25
CA SER A 108 -12.78 -10.04 -3.68
C SER A 108 -14.20 -10.47 -3.33
N GLU A 109 -15.16 -10.13 -4.19
CA GLU A 109 -16.30 -10.99 -4.40
C GLU A 109 -15.76 -12.33 -4.94
N LYS A 110 -15.35 -13.20 -4.03
CA LYS A 110 -15.20 -14.62 -4.28
C LYS A 110 -16.10 -15.37 -3.31
N MET A 111 -17.32 -15.55 -3.83
CA MET A 111 -18.26 -16.64 -3.64
C MET A 111 -17.63 -17.94 -3.12
#